data_AF-A0A2V9Y5C9-F1
#
_entry.id   AF-A0A2V9Y5C9-F1
#
_cell.length_a   1.000
_cell.length_b   1.000
_cell.length_c   1.000
_cell.angle_alpha   90.00
_cell.angle_beta   90.00
_cell.angle_gamma   90.00
#
_symmetry.space_group_name_H-M   'P 1'
#
loop_
_entity.id
_entity.type
_entity.pdbx_description
1 polymer ?
#
loop_
_entity_poly.entity_id
_entity_poly.type
_entity_poly.pdbx_seq_one_letter_code
_entity_poly.pdbx_strand_id
1 'polypeptide(L)'
;MRRGTAVTIISIRVHGPFAFDWGWHRLTLTPKKRGRSITTRTRYLEIWQKSTDGRWKIAIFLDNVDVPPQMPPEVLAELGGRRTVAVRRSVRRRRSKIGQAAQVPDYS
;
A
#
# COMPACT_ATOMS: atom_id res chain seq x y z
N MET A 1 26.85 4.26 4.92
CA MET A 1 25.74 3.37 4.52
C MET A 1 26.16 1.93 4.79
N ARG A 2 25.46 1.18 5.67
CA ARG A 2 25.81 -0.22 5.98
C ARG A 2 25.70 -1.08 4.72
N ARG A 3 26.81 -1.73 4.34
CA ARG A 3 26.85 -2.78 3.31
C ARG A 3 26.39 -4.09 3.94
N GLY A 4 25.73 -4.95 3.17
CA GLY A 4 25.32 -6.29 3.60
C GLY A 4 23.81 -6.45 3.86
N THR A 5 23.46 -7.59 4.44
CA THR A 5 22.08 -7.96 4.77
C THR A 5 21.69 -7.42 6.14
N ALA A 6 20.48 -6.90 6.27
CA ALA A 6 19.87 -6.58 7.55
C ALA A 6 18.52 -7.31 7.65
N VAL A 7 18.23 -7.86 8.84
CA VAL A 7 16.96 -8.51 9.17
C VAL A 7 16.24 -7.64 10.19
N THR A 8 14.94 -7.42 10.00
CA THR A 8 14.06 -6.79 10.99
C THR A 8 12.90 -7.74 11.25
N ILE A 9 12.95 -8.41 12.40
CA ILE A 9 11.91 -9.33 12.85
C ILE A 9 10.75 -8.49 13.39
N ILE A 10 9.55 -8.67 12.86
CA ILE A 10 8.34 -8.03 13.38
C ILE A 10 7.80 -8.84 14.56
N SER A 11 7.80 -10.17 14.44
CA SER A 11 7.27 -11.06 15.48
C SER A 11 7.85 -12.46 15.34
N ILE A 12 7.89 -13.16 16.47
CA ILE A 12 8.18 -14.59 16.58
C ILE A 12 7.04 -15.24 17.37
N ARG A 13 6.53 -16.37 16.89
CA ARG A 13 5.56 -17.21 17.60
C ARG A 13 6.12 -18.61 17.73
N VAL A 14 6.08 -19.20 18.92
CA VAL A 14 6.55 -20.56 19.19
C VAL A 14 5.36 -21.43 19.59
N HIS A 15 5.25 -22.62 19.00
CA HIS A 15 4.22 -23.60 19.28
C HIS A 15 4.81 -25.02 19.24
N GLY A 16 5.19 -25.54 20.42
CA GLY A 16 5.82 -26.84 20.55
C GLY A 16 7.14 -26.93 19.76
N PRO A 17 7.31 -27.92 18.85
CA PRO A 17 8.49 -28.04 18.01
C PRO A 17 8.46 -27.13 16.77
N PHE A 18 7.48 -26.24 16.64
CA PHE A 18 7.39 -25.29 15.54
C PHE A 18 7.58 -23.85 16.03
N ALA A 19 8.21 -23.02 15.21
CA ALA A 19 8.22 -21.58 15.39
C ALA A 19 8.00 -20.87 14.06
N PHE A 20 7.48 -19.66 14.12
CA PHE A 20 7.15 -18.83 12.97
C PHE A 20 7.71 -17.45 13.24
N ASP A 21 8.52 -16.93 12.34
CA ASP A 21 8.90 -15.52 12.37
C ASP A 21 8.70 -14.88 11.01
N TRP A 22 8.42 -13.59 11.05
CA TRP A 22 8.18 -12.80 9.86
C TRP A 22 8.65 -11.38 10.06
N GLY A 23 8.99 -10.74 8.95
CA GLY A 23 9.50 -9.39 8.98
C GLY A 23 10.07 -8.95 7.64
N TRP A 24 11.15 -8.18 7.71
CA TRP A 24 11.80 -7.57 6.57
C TRP A 24 13.25 -8.05 6.42
N HIS A 25 13.62 -8.37 5.18
CA HIS A 25 15.02 -8.47 4.77
C HIS A 25 15.37 -7.24 3.94
N ARG A 26 16.49 -6.59 4.28
CA ARG A 26 17.09 -5.54 3.44
C ARG A 26 18.44 -6.02 2.94
N LEU A 27 18.59 -6.10 1.64
CA LEU A 27 19.80 -6.56 0.98
C LEU A 27 20.39 -5.44 0.12
N THR A 28 21.64 -5.08 0.38
CA THR A 28 22.41 -4.20 -0.52
C THR A 28 23.40 -5.04 -1.33
N LEU A 29 23.08 -5.26 -2.60
CA LEU A 29 23.92 -5.95 -3.57
C LEU A 29 24.93 -4.96 -4.16
N THR A 30 26.21 -5.28 -4.06
CA THR A 30 27.27 -4.50 -4.70
C THR A 30 27.83 -5.30 -5.87
N PRO A 31 27.73 -4.80 -7.11
CA PRO A 31 28.29 -5.49 -8.27
C PRO A 31 29.79 -5.79 -8.10
N LYS A 32 30.23 -7.00 -8.47
CA LYS A 32 31.65 -7.42 -8.38
C LYS A 32 32.54 -6.62 -9.34
N LYS A 33 32.00 -6.22 -10.49
CA LYS A 33 32.63 -5.32 -11.47
C LYS A 33 31.84 -4.00 -11.47
N ARG A 34 32.50 -2.89 -11.84
CA ARG A 34 31.97 -1.51 -11.90
C ARG A 34 30.44 -1.46 -12.04
N GLY A 35 29.79 -0.69 -11.19
CA GLY A 35 28.34 -0.52 -11.22
C GLY A 35 27.82 0.08 -9.92
N ARG A 36 26.59 0.59 -9.93
CA ARG A 36 25.94 1.14 -8.75
C ARG A 36 25.41 0.00 -7.88
N SER A 37 25.58 0.09 -6.57
CA SER A 37 24.94 -0.84 -5.64
C SER A 37 23.41 -0.75 -5.74
N ILE A 38 22.76 -1.89 -5.65
CA ILE A 38 21.29 -2.02 -5.67
C ILE A 38 20.86 -2.39 -4.25
N THR A 39 19.84 -1.71 -3.73
CA THR A 39 19.23 -2.08 -2.44
C THR A 39 17.81 -2.55 -2.68
N THR A 40 17.50 -3.76 -2.20
CA THR A 40 16.17 -4.37 -2.27
C THR A 40 15.69 -4.65 -0.86
N ARG A 41 14.38 -4.52 -0.64
CA ARG A 41 13.71 -4.97 0.58
C ARG A 41 12.69 -6.05 0.21
N THR A 42 12.68 -7.15 0.93
CA THR A 42 11.67 -8.21 0.83
C THR A 42 10.97 -8.36 2.18
N ARG A 43 9.71 -8.83 2.15
CA ARG A 43 9.04 -9.36 3.34
C ARG A 43 9.29 -10.86 3.34
N TYR A 44 9.45 -11.43 4.53
CA TYR A 44 9.69 -12.87 4.66
C TYR A 44 8.76 -13.49 5.68
N LEU A 45 8.54 -14.79 5.51
CA LEU A 45 8.02 -15.72 6.50
C LEU A 45 8.97 -16.92 6.57
N GLU A 46 9.39 -17.26 7.77
CA GLU A 46 10.16 -18.45 8.06
C GLU A 46 9.38 -19.34 9.03
N ILE A 47 9.32 -20.62 8.70
CA ILE A 47 8.78 -21.66 9.57
C ILE A 47 9.97 -22.51 10.02
N TRP A 48 10.14 -22.59 11.32
CA TRP A 48 11.21 -23.32 11.98
C TRP A 48 10.67 -24.60 12.59
N GLN A 49 11.48 -25.66 12.54
CA GLN A 49 11.21 -26.91 13.23
C GLN A 49 12.37 -27.27 14.15
N LYS A 50 12.04 -27.69 15.37
CA LYS A 50 13.00 -28.19 16.37
C LYS A 50 13.21 -29.68 16.16
N SER A 51 14.44 -30.11 15.89
CA SER A 51 14.80 -31.52 15.86
C SER A 51 14.82 -32.14 17.26
N THR A 52 14.87 -33.47 17.32
CA THR A 52 14.88 -34.25 18.58
C THR A 52 16.07 -33.95 19.48
N ASP A 53 17.18 -33.50 18.91
CA ASP A 53 18.37 -32.99 19.61
C ASP A 53 18.21 -31.54 20.12
N GLY A 54 17.03 -30.95 19.95
CA GLY A 54 16.69 -29.62 20.43
C GLY A 54 17.13 -28.47 19.53
N ARG A 55 17.72 -28.72 18.36
CA ARG A 55 18.17 -27.66 17.44
C ARG A 55 17.04 -27.16 16.55
N TRP A 56 16.93 -25.85 16.41
CA TRP A 56 15.99 -25.23 15.46
C TRP A 56 16.62 -25.11 14.08
N LYS A 57 15.85 -25.43 13.03
CA LYS A 57 16.22 -25.21 11.63
C LYS A 57 15.04 -24.62 10.87
N ILE A 58 15.32 -23.80 9.86
CA ILE A 58 14.30 -23.34 8.91
C ILE A 58 13.82 -24.57 8.13
N ALA A 59 12.54 -24.90 8.28
CA ALA A 59 11.87 -25.95 7.51
C ALA A 59 11.28 -25.38 6.21
N ILE A 60 10.75 -24.15 6.26
CA ILE A 60 10.18 -23.47 5.08
C ILE A 60 10.58 -22.00 5.12
N PHE A 61 11.00 -21.48 3.96
CA PHE A 61 11.29 -20.07 3.74
C PHE A 61 10.43 -19.57 2.58
N LEU A 62 9.75 -18.44 2.78
CA LEU A 62 9.05 -17.71 1.73
C LEU A 62 9.40 -16.23 1.82
N ASP A 63 9.58 -15.60 0.66
CA ASP A 63 9.71 -14.15 0.58
C ASP A 63 8.98 -13.56 -0.62
N ASN A 64 8.72 -12.26 -0.54
CA ASN A 64 8.25 -11.47 -1.66
C ASN A 64 8.84 -10.06 -1.63
N VAL A 65 9.01 -9.48 -2.81
CA VAL A 65 9.49 -8.10 -2.94
C VAL A 65 8.53 -7.16 -2.22
N ASP A 66 9.10 -6.26 -1.44
CA ASP A 66 8.30 -5.23 -0.82
C ASP A 66 7.87 -4.18 -1.84
N VAL A 67 6.58 -4.17 -2.13
CA VAL A 67 5.95 -3.13 -2.94
C VAL A 67 5.16 -2.16 -2.04
N PRO A 68 5.15 -0.86 -2.36
CA PRO A 68 4.28 0.09 -1.67
C PRO A 68 2.81 -0.34 -1.78
N PRO A 69 1.98 -0.09 -0.76
CA PRO A 69 0.54 -0.33 -0.83
C PRO A 69 -0.05 0.30 -2.10
N GLN A 70 -0.79 -0.50 -2.87
CA GLN A 70 -1.52 -0.04 -4.04
C GLN A 70 -3.01 -0.11 -3.76
N MET A 71 -3.73 0.94 -4.14
CA MET A 71 -5.19 0.88 -4.20
C MET A 71 -5.63 0.07 -5.42
N PRO A 72 -6.62 -0.81 -5.31
CA PRO A 72 -7.15 -1.51 -6.49
C PRO A 72 -7.69 -0.52 -7.53
N PRO A 73 -7.47 -0.76 -8.85
CA PRO A 73 -7.90 0.15 -9.90
C PRO A 73 -9.39 0.47 -9.90
N GLU A 74 -10.24 -0.51 -9.58
CA GLU A 74 -11.69 -0.37 -9.48
C GLU A 74 -12.11 0.60 -8.37
N VAL A 75 -11.40 0.58 -7.23
CA VAL A 75 -11.64 1.50 -6.13
C VAL A 75 -11.21 2.92 -6.52
N LEU A 76 -10.07 3.06 -7.22
CA LEU A 76 -9.64 4.35 -7.76
C LEU A 76 -10.67 4.91 -8.76
N ALA A 77 -11.25 4.06 -9.61
CA ALA A 77 -12.28 4.45 -10.57
C ALA A 77 -13.57 4.92 -9.86
N GLU A 78 -14.01 4.21 -8.81
CA GLU A 78 -15.17 4.60 -8.01
C GLU A 78 -14.96 5.95 -7.30
N LEU A 79 -13.78 6.15 -6.69
CA LEU A 79 -13.42 7.41 -6.04
C LEU A 79 -13.32 8.57 -7.05
N GLY A 80 -12.83 8.31 -8.26
CA GLY A 80 -12.80 9.26 -9.37
C GLY A 80 -14.19 9.65 -9.89
N GLY A 81 -15.11 8.67 -10.01
CA GLY A 81 -16.48 8.88 -10.49
C GLY A 81 -17.36 9.67 -9.53
N ARG A 82 -17.12 9.60 -8.22
CA ARG A 82 -17.86 10.39 -7.22
C ARG A 82 -17.60 11.90 -7.32
N ARG A 83 -16.44 12.33 -7.80
CA ARG A 83 -16.12 13.77 -7.97
C ARG A 83 -16.90 14.44 -9.11
N THR A 84 -17.23 13.72 -10.17
CA THR A 84 -17.94 14.28 -11.34
C THR A 84 -19.45 14.43 -11.15
N VAL A 85 -20.08 13.59 -10.32
CA VAL A 85 -21.54 13.63 -10.11
C VAL A 85 -21.97 14.80 -9.22
N ALA A 86 -21.17 15.17 -8.21
CA ALA A 86 -21.51 16.28 -7.30
C ALA A 86 -21.56 17.65 -8.01
N VAL A 87 -20.68 17.88 -8.99
CA VAL A 87 -20.62 19.14 -9.75
C VAL A 87 -21.84 19.31 -10.67
N ARG A 88 -22.39 18.23 -11.23
CA ARG A 88 -23.53 18.31 -12.16
C ARG A 88 -24.86 18.60 -11.46
N ARG A 89 -25.00 18.25 -10.18
CA ARG A 89 -26.27 18.39 -9.44
C ARG A 89 -26.52 19.82 -8.96
N SER A 90 -25.47 20.63 -8.75
CA SER A 90 -25.59 22.02 -8.31
C SER A 90 -25.94 23.01 -9.44
N VAL A 91 -25.60 22.69 -10.69
CA VAL A 91 -25.85 23.58 -11.85
C VAL A 91 -27.32 23.58 -12.29
N ARG A 92 -28.07 22.48 -12.08
CA ARG A 92 -29.43 22.33 -12.63
C ARG A 92 -30.53 23.07 -11.83
N ARG A 93 -30.24 23.62 -10.65
CA ARG A 93 -31.27 24.24 -9.77
C ARG A 93 -31.43 25.76 -9.92
N ARG A 94 -30.69 26.42 -10.83
CA ARG A 94 -30.71 27.90 -10.99
C ARG A 94 -31.32 28.41 -12.31
N ARG A 95 -32.13 27.61 -13.01
CA ARG A 95 -32.88 28.08 -14.21
C ARG A 95 -34.34 27.66 -14.15
N SER A 96 -35.13 28.31 -13.29
CA SER A 96 -36.60 28.35 -13.44
C SER A 96 -37.20 29.46 -12.58
N LYS A 97 -37.04 30.72 -13.00
CA LYS A 97 -37.98 31.83 -12.77
C LYS A 97 -37.44 33.10 -13.45
N ILE A 98 -37.64 33.21 -14.76
CA ILE A 98 -37.73 34.51 -15.43
C ILE A 98 -38.84 34.37 -16.46
N GLY A 99 -39.93 35.09 -16.23
CA GLY A 99 -41.08 35.11 -17.13
C GLY A 99 -42.30 35.75 -16.48
N GLN A 100 -42.27 37.08 -16.30
CA GLN A 100 -43.36 37.98 -16.69
C GLN A 100 -42.91 39.43 -16.53
N ALA A 101 -43.19 40.22 -17.56
CA ALA A 101 -42.70 41.57 -17.78
C ALA A 101 -43.69 42.63 -17.27
N ALA A 102 -43.10 43.76 -16.88
CA ALA A 102 -43.54 45.15 -16.98
C ALA A 102 -44.97 45.57 -16.54
N GLN A 103 -45.00 46.50 -15.58
CA GLN A 103 -45.67 47.79 -15.75
C GLN A 103 -45.02 48.81 -14.77
N VAL A 104 -44.53 49.93 -15.30
CA VAL A 104 -44.07 51.12 -14.54
C VAL A 104 -45.20 52.16 -14.61
N PRO A 105 -45.55 52.82 -13.50
CA PRO A 105 -45.50 54.29 -13.44
C PRO A 105 -45.11 54.77 -12.03
N ASP A 106 -44.88 56.04 -11.73
CA ASP A 106 -44.36 57.24 -12.38
C ASP A 106 -43.98 58.12 -11.16
N TYR A 107 -42.91 58.91 -11.24
CA TYR A 107 -42.39 59.63 -10.07
C TYR A 107 -43.19 60.92 -9.80
N SER A 108 -43.80 60.99 -8.61
CA SER A 108 -43.93 62.20 -7.76
C SER A 108 -44.29 61.79 -6.34
#